data_AF-A0A3D0XY49-F1
#
_entry.id   AF-A0A3D0XY49-F1
#
_cell.length_a   1.000
_cell.length_b   1.000
_cell.length_c   1.000
_cell.angle_alpha   90.00
_cell.angle_beta   90.00
_cell.angle_gamma   90.00
#
_symmetry.space_group_name_H-M   'P 1'
#
loop_
_entity.id
_entity.type
_entity.pdbx_description
1 polymer ?
#
loop_
_entity_poly.entity_id
_entity_poly.type
_entity_poly.pdbx_seq_one_letter_code
_entity_poly.pdbx_strand_id
1 'polypeptide(L)'
;VVLDIYYALNQSPYGDKSFAHRVLDPMKISCNKIKAIEASVPAKDRLAYFFPLLMYHSRWSDTKSITKEWQDYIGKYTGALGFDAGNQQYGKKMAYDNWNYAACTPLADKQENYLQKFFQLAQDENFQLVLINFPCEMSSDKLTQWAGNAPGKLNQIKQEASAVGIPFLDLNRPNQMEKMGFDFPTMMNNASHVNYDGAYVVTEYVGKYLQQNTPELFAD
;
A
#
# COMPACT_ATOMS: atom_id res chain seq x y z
N VAL A 1 3.24 12.97 -7.17
CA VAL A 1 3.26 11.90 -6.15
C VAL A 1 2.26 10.82 -6.54
N VAL A 2 2.67 9.55 -6.52
CA VAL A 2 1.77 8.41 -6.75
C VAL A 2 1.52 7.72 -5.41
N LEU A 3 0.25 7.57 -5.03
CA LEU A 3 -0.15 6.97 -3.75
C LEU A 3 -0.95 5.69 -3.99
N ASP A 4 -0.43 4.57 -3.50
CA ASP A 4 -1.18 3.32 -3.45
C ASP A 4 -2.24 3.36 -2.34
N ILE A 5 -3.50 3.15 -2.70
CA ILE A 5 -4.64 3.24 -1.79
C ILE A 5 -5.05 1.90 -1.17
N TYR A 6 -4.32 0.81 -1.43
CA TYR A 6 -4.65 -0.53 -0.93
C TYR A 6 -4.95 -0.56 0.58
N TYR A 7 -4.14 0.11 1.39
CA TYR A 7 -4.31 0.13 2.85
C TYR A 7 -5.39 1.10 3.35
N ALA A 8 -5.86 2.04 2.52
CA ALA A 8 -7.02 2.89 2.83
C ALA A 8 -8.31 2.08 2.93
N LEU A 9 -8.33 0.86 2.37
CA LEU A 9 -9.49 -0.03 2.44
C LEU A 9 -9.71 -0.64 3.83
N ASN A 10 -8.72 -0.55 4.73
CA ASN A 10 -8.75 -1.21 6.04
C ASN A 10 -9.92 -0.71 6.91
N GLN A 11 -10.61 -1.63 7.59
CA GLN A 11 -11.68 -1.32 8.54
C GLN A 11 -11.14 -0.98 9.93
N SER A 12 -9.95 -1.48 10.28
CA SER A 12 -9.31 -1.17 11.54
C SER A 12 -8.62 0.19 11.46
N PRO A 13 -8.70 1.06 12.51
CA PRO A 13 -7.98 2.33 12.54
C PRO A 13 -6.45 2.16 12.55
N TYR A 14 -5.95 0.94 12.74
CA TYR A 14 -4.53 0.62 12.74
C TYR A 14 -4.25 -0.63 11.92
N GLY A 15 -3.09 -0.64 11.25
CA GLY A 15 -2.62 -1.78 10.50
C GLY A 15 -1.99 -2.88 11.35
N ASP A 16 -1.39 -3.84 10.67
CA ASP A 16 -0.57 -4.87 11.30
C ASP A 16 0.59 -4.24 12.08
N LYS A 17 0.77 -4.67 13.32
CA LYS A 17 1.81 -4.15 14.21
C LYS A 17 3.20 -4.34 13.63
N SER A 18 3.46 -5.46 12.94
CA SER A 18 4.74 -5.76 12.32
C SER A 18 5.09 -4.76 11.22
N PHE A 19 4.10 -4.31 10.43
CA PHE A 19 4.31 -3.29 9.40
C PHE A 19 4.63 -1.93 10.02
N ALA A 20 3.93 -1.57 11.10
CA ALA A 20 4.24 -0.35 11.83
C ALA A 20 5.67 -0.37 12.39
N HIS A 21 6.15 -1.50 12.93
CA HIS A 21 7.52 -1.62 13.43
C HIS A 21 8.57 -1.44 12.32
N ARG A 22 8.35 -2.08 11.15
CA ARG A 22 9.26 -1.96 10.00
C ARG A 22 9.50 -0.52 9.57
N VAL A 23 8.49 0.34 9.67
CA VAL A 23 8.57 1.75 9.24
C VAL A 23 9.01 2.66 10.39
N LEU A 24 8.50 2.46 11.60
CA LEU A 24 8.67 3.40 12.72
C LEU A 24 9.94 3.15 13.54
N ASP A 25 10.39 1.89 13.68
CA ASP A 25 11.57 1.55 14.47
C ASP A 25 12.84 2.21 13.92
N PRO A 26 13.16 2.13 12.62
CA PRO A 26 14.36 2.77 12.06
C PRO A 26 14.32 4.30 12.02
N MET A 27 13.18 4.95 12.29
CA MET A 27 13.13 6.41 12.36
C MET A 27 14.03 6.95 13.47
N LYS A 28 14.76 8.03 13.18
CA LYS A 28 15.48 8.81 14.19
C LYS A 28 14.49 9.41 15.20
N ILE A 29 14.83 9.38 16.49
CA ILE A 29 14.03 10.03 17.52
C ILE A 29 13.89 11.52 17.18
N SER A 30 12.65 11.94 16.95
CA SER A 30 12.30 13.28 16.46
C SER A 30 10.82 13.55 16.71
N CYS A 31 10.41 14.82 16.60
CA CYS A 31 8.98 15.18 16.64
C CYS A 31 8.18 14.44 15.56
N ASN A 32 8.77 14.19 14.39
CA ASN A 32 8.13 13.43 13.32
C ASN A 32 7.91 11.97 13.72
N LYS A 33 8.88 11.32 14.38
CA LYS A 33 8.70 9.96 14.90
C LYS A 33 7.60 9.89 15.96
N ILE A 34 7.56 10.84 16.88
CA ILE A 34 6.52 10.90 17.93
C ILE A 34 5.14 11.00 17.27
N LYS A 35 4.94 11.97 16.38
CA LYS A 35 3.67 12.16 15.67
C LYS A 35 3.28 10.93 14.84
N ALA A 36 4.24 10.31 14.17
CA ALA A 36 4.01 9.10 13.38
C ALA A 36 3.57 7.92 14.26
N ILE A 37 4.18 7.72 15.43
CA ILE A 37 3.76 6.69 16.39
C ILE A 37 2.36 7.00 16.92
N GLU A 38 2.07 8.25 17.28
CA GLU A 38 0.75 8.63 17.78
C GLU A 38 -0.36 8.41 16.77
N ALA A 39 -0.08 8.73 15.51
CA ALA A 39 -0.95 8.51 14.36
C ALA A 39 -1.15 7.02 14.05
N SER A 40 -0.09 6.21 14.09
CA SER A 40 -0.09 4.86 13.50
C SER A 40 -0.16 3.72 14.51
N VAL A 41 -0.10 4.01 15.82
CA VAL A 41 -0.07 2.99 16.87
C VAL A 41 -1.11 3.27 17.98
N PRO A 42 -1.88 2.27 18.44
CA PRO A 42 -2.76 2.39 19.60
C PRO A 42 -2.01 2.87 20.84
N ALA A 43 -2.63 3.73 21.65
CA ALA A 43 -1.97 4.34 22.83
C ALA A 43 -1.27 3.33 23.75
N LYS A 44 -1.90 2.18 24.00
CA LYS A 44 -1.37 1.11 24.86
C LYS A 44 -0.06 0.47 24.35
N ASP A 45 0.19 0.53 23.05
CA ASP A 45 1.32 -0.15 22.41
C ASP A 45 2.50 0.81 22.12
N ARG A 46 2.30 2.14 22.20
CA ARG A 46 3.26 3.15 21.74
C ARG A 46 4.64 3.07 22.41
N LEU A 47 4.71 2.68 23.69
CA LEU A 47 5.98 2.59 24.43
C LEU A 47 6.97 1.64 23.74
N ALA A 48 6.47 0.54 23.17
CA ALA A 48 7.29 -0.44 22.47
C ALA A 48 7.89 0.10 21.15
N TYR A 49 7.38 1.20 20.59
CA TYR A 49 7.90 1.81 19.36
C TYR A 49 8.95 2.90 19.63
N PHE A 50 8.99 3.43 20.86
CA PHE A 50 10.09 4.26 21.32
C PHE A 50 11.28 3.43 21.79
N PHE A 51 11.00 2.26 22.36
CA PHE A 51 11.99 1.33 22.89
C PHE A 51 11.77 -0.07 22.33
N PRO A 52 12.07 -0.32 21.03
CA PRO A 52 11.84 -1.61 20.37
C PRO A 52 12.56 -2.79 21.05
N LEU A 53 13.63 -2.51 21.81
CA LEU A 53 14.32 -3.48 22.66
C LEU A 53 13.38 -4.18 23.67
N LEU A 54 12.28 -3.54 24.08
CA LEU A 54 11.28 -4.12 24.99
C LEU A 54 10.46 -5.24 24.34
N MET A 55 10.24 -5.19 23.02
CA MET A 55 9.42 -6.18 22.32
C MET A 55 10.11 -7.54 22.21
N TYR A 56 11.43 -7.54 21.99
CA TYR A 56 12.20 -8.73 21.68
C TYR A 56 13.06 -9.24 22.86
N HIS A 57 12.71 -8.88 24.10
CA HIS A 57 13.48 -9.22 25.30
C HIS A 57 13.65 -10.74 25.50
N SER A 58 12.70 -11.55 25.04
CA SER A 58 12.79 -13.01 25.08
C SER A 58 13.87 -13.60 24.17
N ARG A 59 14.36 -12.83 23.18
CA ARG A 59 15.37 -13.29 22.22
C ARG A 59 16.81 -13.08 22.72
N TRP A 60 17.01 -12.34 23.80
CA TRP A 60 18.35 -11.93 24.26
C TRP A 60 19.24 -13.10 24.71
N SER A 61 18.66 -14.27 25.00
CA SER A 61 19.41 -15.48 25.26
C SER A 61 20.16 -16.03 24.03
N ASP A 62 19.76 -15.63 22.82
CA ASP A 62 20.39 -16.00 21.55
C ASP A 62 21.07 -14.80 20.89
N THR A 63 22.11 -14.31 21.54
CA THR A 63 22.91 -13.16 21.08
C THR A 63 23.60 -13.42 19.74
N LYS A 64 23.90 -14.68 19.39
CA LYS A 64 24.54 -15.04 18.12
C LYS A 64 23.60 -14.83 16.94
N SER A 65 22.37 -15.34 17.00
CA SER A 65 21.38 -15.13 15.95
C SER A 65 21.01 -13.64 15.81
N ILE A 66 20.83 -12.94 16.95
CA ILE A 66 20.57 -11.50 16.95
C ILE A 66 21.69 -10.73 16.25
N THR A 67 22.95 -11.05 16.54
CA THR A 67 24.09 -10.34 15.94
C THR A 67 24.13 -10.52 14.42
N LYS A 68 23.84 -11.73 13.93
CA LYS A 68 23.77 -12.03 12.51
C LYS A 68 22.62 -11.28 11.82
N GLU A 69 21.41 -11.36 12.39
CA GLU A 69 20.23 -10.64 11.88
C GLU A 69 20.45 -9.11 11.90
N TRP A 70 21.10 -8.59 12.93
CA TRP A 70 21.42 -7.18 13.03
C TRP A 70 22.39 -6.75 11.93
N GLN A 71 23.42 -7.56 11.63
CA GLN A 71 24.34 -7.31 10.52
C GLN A 71 23.62 -7.29 9.16
N ASP A 72 22.66 -8.18 8.95
CA ASP A 72 21.83 -8.18 7.74
C ASP A 72 20.94 -6.92 7.69
N TYR A 73 20.42 -6.47 8.83
CA TYR A 73 19.57 -5.27 8.94
C TYR A 73 20.34 -3.94 8.75
N ILE A 74 21.55 -3.82 9.30
CA ILE A 74 22.43 -2.63 9.14
C ILE A 74 23.36 -2.75 7.92
N GLY A 75 23.17 -3.78 7.09
CA GLY A 75 23.98 -4.06 5.92
C GLY A 75 24.01 -2.88 4.95
N LYS A 76 24.90 -2.97 3.94
CA LYS A 76 25.04 -1.92 2.93
C LYS A 76 23.68 -1.61 2.32
N TYR A 77 23.28 -0.33 2.39
CA TYR A 77 22.07 0.14 1.73
C TYR A 77 22.14 -0.21 0.24
N THR A 78 21.27 -1.14 -0.18
CA THR A 78 21.24 -1.65 -1.56
C THR A 78 20.39 -0.76 -2.48
N GLY A 79 19.66 0.22 -1.94
CA GLY A 79 18.65 0.97 -2.67
C GLY A 79 17.36 0.18 -2.92
N ALA A 80 17.32 -1.12 -2.58
CA ALA A 80 16.16 -1.96 -2.83
C ALA A 80 14.95 -1.62 -1.95
N LEU A 81 15.12 -0.89 -0.83
CA LEU A 81 14.03 -0.37 0.03
C LEU A 81 12.97 -1.42 0.41
N GLY A 82 13.36 -2.69 0.59
CA GLY A 82 12.45 -3.79 0.90
C GLY A 82 11.80 -4.48 -0.30
N PHE A 83 12.28 -4.19 -1.53
CA PHE A 83 11.93 -4.93 -2.74
C PHE A 83 12.39 -6.39 -2.64
N ASP A 84 11.46 -7.30 -2.91
CA ASP A 84 11.71 -8.72 -3.08
C ASP A 84 11.09 -9.18 -4.41
N ALA A 85 11.85 -9.95 -5.19
CA ALA A 85 11.45 -10.37 -6.53
C ALA A 85 10.75 -11.74 -6.47
N GLY A 86 9.43 -11.72 -6.39
CA GLY A 86 8.61 -12.93 -6.50
C GLY A 86 8.68 -13.52 -7.91
N ASN A 87 8.89 -14.84 -8.02
CA ASN A 87 8.94 -15.58 -9.29
C ASN A 87 7.92 -16.72 -9.38
N GLN A 88 6.94 -16.74 -8.47
CA GLN A 88 5.88 -17.75 -8.46
C GLN A 88 4.76 -17.34 -9.41
N GLN A 89 3.99 -18.33 -9.86
CA GLN A 89 2.71 -18.12 -10.54
C GLN A 89 1.59 -18.47 -9.57
N TYR A 90 0.69 -17.53 -9.33
CA TYR A 90 -0.39 -17.70 -8.35
C TYR A 90 -1.40 -18.76 -8.78
N GLY A 91 -1.62 -18.91 -10.10
CA GLY A 91 -2.46 -19.94 -10.71
C GLY A 91 -3.98 -19.73 -10.55
N LYS A 92 -4.42 -18.78 -9.72
CA LYS A 92 -5.85 -18.44 -9.60
C LYS A 92 -6.26 -17.37 -10.60
N LYS A 93 -7.50 -17.43 -11.07
CA LYS A 93 -8.14 -16.36 -11.85
C LYS A 93 -8.75 -15.33 -10.92
N MET A 94 -8.70 -14.06 -11.33
CA MET A 94 -9.47 -13.00 -10.68
C MET A 94 -10.96 -13.23 -10.93
N ALA A 95 -11.76 -13.12 -9.86
CA ALA A 95 -13.22 -13.21 -9.94
C ALA A 95 -13.84 -11.83 -9.82
N TYR A 96 -14.86 -11.56 -10.64
CA TYR A 96 -15.53 -10.25 -10.72
C TYR A 96 -17.02 -10.31 -10.38
N ASP A 97 -17.56 -11.49 -10.07
CA ASP A 97 -19.00 -11.76 -10.03
C ASP A 97 -19.77 -10.87 -9.02
N ASN A 98 -19.09 -10.36 -7.99
CA ASN A 98 -19.67 -9.52 -6.96
C ASN A 98 -19.24 -8.04 -7.05
N TRP A 99 -18.63 -7.63 -8.16
CA TRP A 99 -18.20 -6.25 -8.35
C TRP A 99 -19.36 -5.35 -8.78
N ASN A 100 -20.02 -4.71 -7.81
CA ASN A 100 -20.91 -3.60 -8.11
C ASN A 100 -20.06 -2.34 -8.36
N TYR A 101 -19.99 -1.91 -9.61
CA TYR A 101 -19.17 -0.77 -10.06
C TYR A 101 -19.75 0.61 -9.67
N ALA A 102 -21.01 0.65 -9.21
CA ALA A 102 -21.71 1.90 -8.88
C ALA A 102 -21.94 2.06 -7.37
N ALA A 103 -22.09 0.97 -6.62
CA ALA A 103 -22.33 1.06 -5.18
C ALA A 103 -21.07 1.50 -4.45
N CYS A 104 -21.17 2.61 -3.71
CA CYS A 104 -20.12 3.07 -2.82
C CYS A 104 -20.27 2.46 -1.42
N THR A 105 -19.16 2.23 -0.74
CA THR A 105 -19.13 1.85 0.67
C THR A 105 -18.20 2.81 1.41
N PRO A 106 -18.64 3.44 2.51
CA PRO A 106 -17.80 4.35 3.27
C PRO A 106 -16.49 3.69 3.73
N LEU A 107 -15.41 4.48 3.73
CA LEU A 107 -14.19 4.11 4.43
C LEU A 107 -14.42 4.17 5.94
N ALA A 108 -13.55 3.50 6.71
CA ALA A 108 -13.55 3.71 8.16
C ALA A 108 -13.06 5.15 8.47
N ASP A 109 -13.59 5.76 9.53
CA ASP A 109 -13.40 7.19 9.83
C ASP A 109 -11.94 7.66 9.77
N LYS A 110 -11.02 6.84 10.24
CA LYS A 110 -9.60 7.19 10.24
C LYS A 110 -8.99 7.11 8.84
N GLN A 111 -9.34 6.09 8.06
CA GLN A 111 -8.91 5.93 6.68
C GLN A 111 -9.43 7.10 5.83
N GLU A 112 -10.70 7.44 6.01
CA GLU A 112 -11.33 8.61 5.41
C GLU A 112 -10.56 9.89 5.76
N ASN A 113 -10.33 10.13 7.05
CA ASN A 113 -9.62 11.31 7.54
C ASN A 113 -8.22 11.46 6.90
N TYR A 114 -7.47 10.36 6.75
CA TYR A 114 -6.15 10.40 6.16
C TYR A 114 -6.18 10.55 4.63
N LEU A 115 -7.18 9.98 3.95
CA LEU A 115 -7.38 10.22 2.52
C LEU A 115 -7.61 11.72 2.25
N GLN A 116 -8.52 12.35 3.01
CA GLN A 116 -8.78 13.78 2.88
C GLN A 116 -7.55 14.63 3.23
N LYS A 117 -6.73 14.21 4.21
CA LYS A 117 -5.44 14.88 4.49
C LYS A 117 -4.46 14.80 3.33
N PHE A 118 -4.41 13.70 2.58
CA PHE A 118 -3.57 13.63 1.38
C PHE A 118 -4.07 14.57 0.28
N PHE A 119 -5.39 14.70 0.11
CA PHE A 119 -5.98 15.63 -0.85
C PHE A 119 -5.66 17.08 -0.48
N GLN A 120 -5.88 17.43 0.80
CA GLN A 120 -5.56 18.75 1.32
C GLN A 120 -4.06 19.06 1.18
N LEU A 121 -3.19 18.11 1.53
CA LEU A 121 -1.75 18.30 1.42
C LEU A 121 -1.30 18.53 -0.03
N ALA A 122 -1.90 17.81 -0.99
CA ALA A 122 -1.62 18.02 -2.42
C ALA A 122 -2.00 19.43 -2.88
N GLN A 123 -3.12 19.96 -2.38
CA GLN A 123 -3.57 21.32 -2.65
C GLN A 123 -2.66 22.36 -1.97
N ASP A 124 -2.38 22.19 -0.67
CA ASP A 124 -1.62 23.15 0.13
C ASP A 124 -0.18 23.29 -0.37
N GLU A 125 0.46 22.17 -0.72
CA GLU A 125 1.85 22.12 -1.17
C GLU A 125 1.99 22.16 -2.70
N ASN A 126 0.88 22.34 -3.42
CA ASN A 126 0.81 22.45 -4.88
C ASN A 126 1.61 21.35 -5.61
N PHE A 127 1.35 20.09 -5.27
CA PHE A 127 1.88 18.95 -6.02
C PHE A 127 0.75 18.11 -6.60
N GLN A 128 1.03 17.51 -7.76
CA GLN A 128 0.09 16.60 -8.38
C GLN A 128 0.05 15.26 -7.65
N LEU A 129 -1.14 14.87 -7.20
CA LEU A 129 -1.40 13.58 -6.58
C LEU A 129 -2.12 12.67 -7.58
N VAL A 130 -1.64 11.43 -7.71
CA VAL A 130 -2.30 10.36 -8.47
C VAL A 130 -2.55 9.20 -7.52
N LEU A 131 -3.79 8.74 -7.42
CA LEU A 131 -4.14 7.55 -6.67
C LEU A 131 -4.02 6.33 -7.58
N ILE A 132 -3.54 5.22 -7.02
CA ILE A 132 -3.45 3.95 -7.73
C ILE A 132 -3.89 2.80 -6.83
N ASN A 133 -4.58 1.82 -7.39
CA ASN A 133 -4.80 0.52 -6.75
C ASN A 133 -4.09 -0.55 -7.59
N PHE A 134 -2.98 -1.09 -7.07
CA PHE A 134 -2.20 -2.09 -7.78
C PHE A 134 -2.87 -3.47 -7.82
N PRO A 135 -2.51 -4.35 -8.77
CA PRO A 135 -3.09 -5.68 -8.88
C PRO A 135 -3.04 -6.49 -7.57
N CYS A 136 -4.21 -6.95 -7.12
CA CYS A 136 -4.38 -7.86 -5.99
C CYS A 136 -5.69 -8.66 -6.14
N GLU A 137 -5.81 -9.79 -5.45
CA GLU A 137 -7.01 -10.64 -5.46
C GLU A 137 -8.14 -9.96 -4.69
N MET A 138 -8.98 -9.23 -5.42
CA MET A 138 -10.11 -8.44 -4.90
C MET A 138 -11.21 -9.27 -4.23
N SER A 139 -11.24 -10.59 -4.44
CA SER A 139 -12.24 -11.53 -3.91
C SER A 139 -11.68 -12.47 -2.85
N SER A 140 -10.44 -12.28 -2.39
CA SER A 140 -9.84 -13.18 -1.40
C SER A 140 -10.52 -13.06 -0.03
N ASP A 141 -10.67 -14.18 0.68
CA ASP A 141 -11.18 -14.20 2.06
C ASP A 141 -10.33 -13.30 2.97
N LYS A 142 -9.01 -13.31 2.76
CA LYS A 142 -8.07 -12.47 3.50
C LYS A 142 -8.34 -10.99 3.30
N LEU A 143 -8.47 -10.52 2.05
CA LEU A 143 -8.82 -9.12 1.77
C LEU A 143 -10.16 -8.76 2.40
N THR A 144 -11.17 -9.61 2.20
CA THR A 144 -12.53 -9.38 2.71
C THR A 144 -12.53 -9.25 4.23
N GLN A 145 -11.70 -10.01 4.95
CA GLN A 145 -11.62 -9.98 6.40
C GLN A 145 -11.17 -8.62 6.96
N TRP A 146 -10.20 -7.95 6.34
CA TRP A 146 -9.68 -6.67 6.86
C TRP A 146 -10.19 -5.44 6.11
N ALA A 147 -10.61 -5.59 4.85
CA ALA A 147 -11.13 -4.49 4.03
C ALA A 147 -12.67 -4.46 3.97
N GLY A 148 -13.36 -5.56 4.26
CA GLY A 148 -14.80 -5.69 4.05
C GLY A 148 -15.15 -5.59 2.56
N ASN A 149 -16.08 -4.71 2.20
CA ASN A 149 -16.44 -4.43 0.80
C ASN A 149 -15.40 -3.53 0.12
N ALA A 150 -14.20 -4.06 -0.13
CA ALA A 150 -13.15 -3.40 -0.90
C ALA A 150 -13.64 -2.81 -2.25
N PRO A 151 -14.44 -3.53 -3.07
CA PRO A 151 -15.07 -2.98 -4.27
C PRO A 151 -15.78 -1.63 -4.08
N GLY A 152 -16.69 -1.57 -3.10
CA GLY A 152 -17.49 -0.38 -2.85
C GLY A 152 -16.66 0.77 -2.29
N LYS A 153 -15.63 0.45 -1.50
CA LYS A 153 -14.67 1.44 -0.99
C LYS A 153 -13.83 2.05 -2.10
N LEU A 154 -13.39 1.27 -3.09
CA LEU A 154 -12.71 1.78 -4.28
C LEU A 154 -13.62 2.73 -5.09
N ASN A 155 -14.92 2.42 -5.19
CA ASN A 155 -15.87 3.32 -5.84
C ASN A 155 -16.05 4.63 -5.07
N GLN A 156 -16.08 4.57 -3.73
CA GLN A 156 -16.12 5.76 -2.86
C GLN A 156 -14.88 6.64 -3.09
N ILE A 157 -13.68 6.06 -3.04
CA ILE A 157 -12.42 6.76 -3.30
C ILE A 157 -12.43 7.39 -4.70
N LYS A 158 -12.92 6.66 -5.72
CA LYS A 158 -13.04 7.17 -7.08
C LYS A 158 -13.95 8.39 -7.16
N GLN A 159 -15.11 8.33 -6.50
CA GLN A 159 -16.09 9.40 -6.48
C GLN A 159 -15.49 10.66 -5.82
N GLU A 160 -14.86 10.51 -4.67
CA GLU A 160 -14.24 11.62 -3.95
C GLU A 160 -13.06 12.23 -4.71
N ALA A 161 -12.15 11.41 -5.23
CA ALA A 161 -11.01 11.87 -6.01
C ALA A 161 -11.48 12.63 -7.26
N SER A 162 -12.52 12.14 -7.95
CA SER A 162 -13.10 12.82 -9.11
C SER A 162 -13.71 14.18 -8.76
N ALA A 163 -14.33 14.31 -7.59
CA ALA A 163 -14.95 15.56 -7.14
C ALA A 163 -13.94 16.70 -6.93
N VAL A 164 -12.66 16.36 -6.65
CA VAL A 164 -11.57 17.32 -6.46
C VAL A 164 -10.54 17.29 -7.60
N GLY A 165 -10.83 16.56 -8.69
CA GLY A 165 -9.95 16.50 -9.86
C GLY A 165 -8.66 15.68 -9.68
N ILE A 166 -8.60 14.80 -8.68
CA ILE A 166 -7.46 13.91 -8.46
C ILE A 166 -7.62 12.65 -9.32
N PRO A 167 -6.66 12.33 -10.21
CA PRO A 167 -6.70 11.11 -11.01
C PRO A 167 -6.64 9.85 -10.13
N PHE A 168 -7.45 8.84 -10.47
CA PHE A 168 -7.43 7.53 -9.83
C PHE A 168 -7.39 6.40 -10.85
N LEU A 169 -6.34 5.58 -10.77
CA LEU A 169 -6.13 4.41 -11.60
C LEU A 169 -6.33 3.11 -10.79
N ASP A 170 -7.46 2.46 -10.99
CA ASP A 170 -7.73 1.15 -10.39
C ASP A 170 -7.36 0.02 -11.35
N LEU A 171 -6.17 -0.55 -11.20
CA LEU A 171 -5.63 -1.57 -12.10
C LEU A 171 -6.36 -2.91 -11.98
N ASN A 172 -7.15 -3.11 -10.93
CA ASN A 172 -7.93 -4.35 -10.76
C ASN A 172 -9.17 -4.40 -11.65
N ARG A 173 -9.53 -3.30 -12.35
CA ARG A 173 -10.71 -3.28 -13.24
C ARG A 173 -10.53 -4.20 -14.45
N PRO A 174 -11.55 -4.96 -14.90
CA PRO A 174 -11.38 -5.92 -15.99
C PRO A 174 -10.84 -5.25 -17.27
N ASN A 175 -11.36 -4.07 -17.59
CA ASN A 175 -10.92 -3.28 -18.73
C ASN A 175 -9.48 -2.75 -18.60
N GLN A 176 -8.97 -2.55 -17.38
CA GLN A 176 -7.59 -2.14 -17.15
C GLN A 176 -6.64 -3.33 -17.26
N MET A 177 -7.02 -4.48 -16.68
CA MET A 177 -6.29 -5.75 -16.83
C MET A 177 -6.16 -6.14 -18.31
N GLU A 178 -7.24 -6.02 -19.08
CA GLU A 178 -7.23 -6.29 -20.52
C GLU A 178 -6.32 -5.31 -21.30
N LYS A 179 -6.46 -4.00 -21.07
CA LYS A 179 -5.62 -2.97 -21.72
C LYS A 179 -4.14 -3.14 -21.43
N MET A 180 -3.82 -3.56 -20.21
CA MET A 180 -2.46 -3.82 -19.76
C MET A 180 -1.91 -5.15 -20.30
N GLY A 181 -2.76 -6.04 -20.80
CA GLY A 181 -2.37 -7.40 -21.17
C GLY A 181 -1.96 -8.24 -19.96
N PHE A 182 -2.54 -7.97 -18.80
CA PHE A 182 -2.15 -8.61 -17.54
C PHE A 182 -2.88 -9.94 -17.34
N ASP A 183 -2.13 -11.04 -17.36
CA ASP A 183 -2.65 -12.38 -17.10
C ASP A 183 -2.55 -12.73 -15.61
N PHE A 184 -3.65 -12.52 -14.88
CA PHE A 184 -3.67 -12.64 -13.42
C PHE A 184 -3.11 -13.97 -12.85
N PRO A 185 -3.44 -15.16 -13.38
CA PRO A 185 -2.88 -16.42 -12.89
C PRO A 185 -1.36 -16.53 -13.02
N THR A 186 -0.77 -16.01 -14.10
CA THR A 186 0.66 -16.19 -14.40
C THR A 186 1.51 -15.00 -13.99
N MET A 187 0.93 -13.81 -13.81
CA MET A 187 1.63 -12.56 -13.48
C MET A 187 1.49 -12.14 -12.00
N MET A 188 0.71 -12.88 -11.22
CA MET A 188 0.67 -12.73 -9.76
C MET A 188 1.64 -13.73 -9.09
N ASN A 189 2.37 -13.26 -8.07
CA ASN A 189 3.18 -14.12 -7.20
C ASN A 189 2.33 -14.77 -6.11
N ASN A 190 1.34 -14.02 -5.59
CA ASN A 190 0.36 -14.47 -4.61
C ASN A 190 -0.89 -13.57 -4.66
N ALA A 191 -1.80 -13.71 -3.69
CA ALA A 191 -3.04 -12.93 -3.63
C ALA A 191 -2.85 -11.40 -3.54
N SER A 192 -1.68 -10.89 -3.15
CA SER A 192 -1.50 -9.44 -2.92
C SER A 192 -0.28 -8.86 -3.64
N HIS A 193 0.48 -9.66 -4.37
CA HIS A 193 1.73 -9.21 -4.99
C HIS A 193 1.87 -9.80 -6.38
N VAL A 194 2.26 -8.94 -7.32
CA VAL A 194 2.70 -9.35 -8.67
C VAL A 194 4.03 -10.10 -8.58
N ASN A 195 4.31 -10.94 -9.58
CA ASN A 195 5.64 -11.52 -9.77
C ASN A 195 6.48 -10.62 -10.68
N TYR A 196 7.69 -11.06 -11.01
CA TYR A 196 8.61 -10.33 -11.88
C TYR A 196 7.98 -9.90 -13.21
N ASP A 197 7.30 -10.83 -13.91
CA ASP A 197 6.67 -10.55 -15.21
C ASP A 197 5.52 -9.55 -15.06
N GLY A 198 4.68 -9.74 -14.03
CA GLY A 198 3.61 -8.81 -13.70
C GLY A 198 4.11 -7.43 -13.32
N ALA A 199 5.22 -7.34 -12.58
CA ALA A 199 5.83 -6.06 -12.20
C ALA A 199 6.32 -5.28 -13.42
N TYR A 200 6.91 -5.97 -14.41
CA TYR A 200 7.33 -5.34 -15.67
C TYR A 200 6.13 -4.73 -16.40
N VAL A 201 5.07 -5.53 -16.60
CA VAL A 201 3.85 -5.12 -17.30
C VAL A 201 3.15 -3.96 -16.59
N VAL A 202 2.98 -4.05 -15.26
CA VAL A 202 2.37 -2.99 -14.44
C VAL A 202 3.19 -1.71 -14.50
N THR A 203 4.51 -1.79 -14.38
CA THR A 203 5.39 -0.62 -14.39
C THR A 203 5.33 0.09 -15.75
N GLU A 204 5.38 -0.66 -16.85
CA GLU A 204 5.26 -0.08 -18.19
C GLU A 204 3.90 0.62 -18.38
N TYR A 205 2.82 -0.03 -17.95
CA TYR A 205 1.46 0.53 -18.08
C TYR A 205 1.27 1.80 -17.25
N VAL A 206 1.71 1.78 -15.99
CA VAL A 206 1.64 2.95 -15.09
C VAL A 206 2.50 4.09 -15.62
N GLY A 207 3.71 3.79 -16.12
CA GLY A 207 4.57 4.80 -16.74
C GLY A 207 3.88 5.51 -17.92
N LYS A 208 3.27 4.76 -18.83
CA LYS A 208 2.49 5.31 -19.95
C LYS A 208 1.28 6.13 -19.48
N TYR A 209 0.56 5.64 -18.47
CA TYR A 209 -0.57 6.36 -17.89
C TYR A 209 -0.15 7.72 -17.32
N LEU A 210 0.96 7.77 -16.57
CA LEU A 210 1.50 9.01 -16.03
C LEU A 210 1.92 9.96 -17.15
N GLN A 211 2.64 9.49 -18.17
CA GLN A 211 3.00 10.34 -19.33
C GLN A 211 1.77 10.98 -20.01
N GLN A 212 0.64 10.28 -20.07
CA GLN A 212 -0.58 10.78 -20.71
C GLN A 212 -1.42 11.70 -19.81
N ASN A 213 -1.45 11.44 -18.51
CA ASN A 213 -2.37 12.12 -17.57
C ASN A 213 -1.66 13.14 -16.68
N THR A 214 -0.33 13.14 -16.68
CA THR A 214 0.53 14.09 -15.98
C THR A 214 1.68 14.55 -16.92
N PRO A 215 1.40 14.96 -18.17
CA PRO A 215 2.43 15.28 -19.16
C PRO A 215 3.39 16.39 -18.71
N GLU A 216 2.94 17.30 -17.86
CA GLU A 216 3.73 18.36 -17.24
C GLU A 216 4.90 17.85 -16.39
N LEU A 217 4.83 16.61 -15.88
CA LEU A 217 5.95 15.99 -15.17
C LEU A 217 7.08 15.51 -16.10
N PHE A 218 6.81 15.45 -17.40
CA PHE A 218 7.72 14.93 -18.43
C PHE A 218 8.05 15.98 -19.50
N ALA A 219 7.55 17.21 -19.34
CA ALA A 219 7.95 18.34 -20.17
C ALA A 219 9.28 18.89 -19.63
N ASP A 220 10.30 18.90 -20.48
CA ASP A 220 11.61 19.53 -20.21
C ASP A 220 11.52 21.06 -20.08
#